data_AF-A0A844MIC5-F1
#
_entry.id   AF-A0A844MIC5-F1
#
_cell.length_a   1.000
_cell.length_b   1.000
_cell.length_c   1.000
_cell.angle_alpha   90.00
_cell.angle_beta   90.00
_cell.angle_gamma   90.00
#
_symmetry.space_group_name_H-M   'P 1'
#
loop_
_entity.id
_entity.type
_entity.pdbx_description
1 polymer ?
#
loop_
_entity_poly.entity_id
_entity_poly.type
_entity_poly.pdbx_seq_one_letter_code
_entity_poly.pdbx_strand_id
1 'polypeptide(L)'
;MPGESVGDLVFFDAILFEPGTSNQKGIKNAECETIDQRPDGKFVLSCQETINIFGSGTIFTEGKIDQGRFERPKFEKLKITDGNGIYTGAKGTETITQTRFPDQARIEMKVSLP
;
A
#
# COMPACT_ATOMS: atom_id res chain seq x y z
N MET A 1 13.51 -4.27 -11.65
CA MET A 1 14.15 -3.16 -12.39
C MET A 1 15.66 -3.32 -12.19
N PRO A 2 16.53 -3.18 -13.20
CA PRO A 2 17.98 -3.23 -12.97
C PRO A 2 18.41 -1.94 -12.24
N GLY A 3 19.03 -2.08 -11.07
CA GLY A 3 19.68 -0.96 -10.35
C GLY A 3 19.18 -0.66 -8.94
N GLU A 4 18.12 -1.31 -8.46
CA GLU A 4 17.61 -1.11 -7.10
C GLU A 4 18.61 -1.63 -6.04
N SER A 5 18.83 -0.83 -5.00
CA SER A 5 19.79 -1.05 -3.91
C SER A 5 19.15 -0.75 -2.55
N VAL A 6 19.74 -1.28 -1.48
CA VAL A 6 19.35 -0.90 -0.11
C VAL A 6 19.66 0.59 0.10
N GLY A 7 18.67 1.31 0.63
CA GLY A 7 18.65 2.77 0.80
C GLY A 7 17.95 3.53 -0.33
N ASP A 8 17.54 2.86 -1.42
CA ASP A 8 16.80 3.52 -2.49
C ASP A 8 15.37 3.87 -2.05
N LEU A 9 14.87 5.01 -2.54
CA LEU A 9 13.48 5.41 -2.42
C LEU A 9 12.70 5.03 -3.67
N VAL A 10 11.55 4.42 -3.46
CA VAL A 10 10.61 3.97 -4.49
C VAL A 10 9.26 4.61 -4.21
N PHE A 11 8.67 5.23 -5.24
CA PHE A 11 7.38 5.88 -5.15
C PHE A 11 6.34 5.12 -5.97
N PHE A 12 5.16 4.90 -5.41
CA PHE A 12 4.04 4.26 -6.08
C PHE A 12 2.80 5.15 -6.02
N ASP A 13 2.22 5.42 -7.18
CA ASP A 13 0.94 6.09 -7.31
C ASP A 13 -0.09 5.14 -7.89
N ALA A 14 -1.27 5.08 -7.27
CA ALA A 14 -2.35 4.22 -7.70
C ALA A 14 -3.70 4.95 -7.70
N ILE A 15 -4.54 4.59 -8.67
CA ILE A 15 -5.94 5.00 -8.72
C ILE A 15 -6.78 3.88 -8.07
N LEU A 16 -7.67 4.26 -7.16
CA LEU A 16 -8.55 3.34 -6.47
C LEU A 16 -9.90 3.28 -7.17
N PHE A 17 -10.39 2.08 -7.45
CA PHE A 17 -11.69 1.84 -8.08
C PHE A 17 -12.60 1.06 -7.13
N GLU A 18 -13.89 1.35 -7.17
CA GLU A 18 -14.90 0.55 -6.47
C GLU A 18 -14.95 -0.87 -7.07
N PRO A 19 -14.94 -1.93 -6.22
CA PRO A 19 -14.95 -3.31 -6.69
C PRO A 19 -16.03 -3.61 -7.74
N GLY A 20 -15.62 -4.22 -8.85
CA GLY A 20 -16.53 -4.62 -9.92
C GLY A 20 -17.03 -3.47 -10.80
N THR A 21 -16.48 -2.27 -10.66
CA THR A 21 -16.86 -1.10 -11.45
C THR A 21 -15.64 -0.37 -12.02
N SER A 22 -15.87 0.59 -12.91
CA SER A 22 -14.85 1.55 -13.36
C SER A 22 -14.93 2.88 -12.61
N ASN A 23 -15.69 2.95 -11.51
CA ASN A 23 -15.87 4.18 -10.75
C ASN A 23 -14.67 4.41 -9.86
N GLN A 24 -13.95 5.51 -10.10
CA GLN A 24 -12.85 5.94 -9.25
C GLN A 24 -13.38 6.37 -7.87
N LYS A 25 -12.74 5.87 -6.82
CA LYS A 25 -13.02 6.17 -5.42
C LYS A 25 -11.96 7.01 -4.74
N GLY A 26 -10.76 7.05 -5.30
CA GLY A 26 -9.66 7.73 -4.66
C GLY A 26 -8.34 7.58 -5.38
N ILE A 27 -7.31 8.01 -4.68
CA ILE A 27 -5.91 7.84 -5.06
C ILE A 27 -5.12 7.34 -3.85
N LYS A 28 -4.06 6.61 -4.12
CA LYS A 28 -3.10 6.17 -3.13
C LYS A 28 -1.71 6.57 -3.59
N ASN A 29 -0.95 7.18 -2.69
CA ASN A 29 0.46 7.51 -2.89
C ASN A 29 1.25 6.77 -1.81
N ALA A 30 2.31 6.07 -2.19
CA ALA A 30 3.19 5.36 -1.28
C ALA A 30 4.63 5.77 -1.53
N GLU A 31 5.34 6.06 -0.45
CA GLU A 31 6.78 6.24 -0.42
C GLU A 31 7.38 5.07 0.34
N CYS A 32 8.29 4.35 -0.30
CA CYS A 32 8.89 3.14 0.22
C CYS A 32 10.42 3.25 0.17
N GLU A 33 11.09 2.91 1.25
CA GLU A 33 12.55 2.77 1.30
C GLU A 33 12.92 1.29 1.24
N THR A 34 13.89 0.94 0.39
CA THR A 34 14.48 -0.39 0.36
C THR A 34 15.38 -0.60 1.57
N ILE A 35 14.90 -1.35 2.57
CA ILE A 35 15.60 -1.50 3.86
C ILE A 35 16.43 -2.78 3.96
N ASP A 36 16.19 -3.76 3.10
CA ASP A 36 16.91 -5.04 3.11
C ASP A 36 16.85 -5.74 1.75
N GLN A 37 17.85 -6.59 1.47
CA GLN A 37 17.89 -7.47 0.30
C GLN A 37 17.97 -8.93 0.73
N ARG A 38 16.99 -9.71 0.29
CA ARG A 38 16.90 -11.14 0.56
C ARG A 38 17.93 -11.94 -0.26
N PRO A 39 18.31 -13.15 0.18
CA PRO A 39 19.25 -14.01 -0.55
C PRO A 39 18.80 -14.41 -1.97
N ASP A 40 17.50 -14.35 -2.26
CA ASP A 40 16.94 -14.58 -3.60
C ASP A 40 16.96 -13.32 -4.49
N GLY A 41 17.62 -12.25 -4.04
CA GLY A 41 17.78 -10.98 -4.75
C GLY A 41 16.57 -10.05 -4.67
N LYS A 42 15.52 -10.42 -3.92
CA LYS A 42 14.31 -9.62 -3.74
C LYS A 42 14.44 -8.66 -2.56
N PHE A 43 13.75 -7.53 -2.64
CA PHE A 43 13.86 -6.49 -1.62
C PHE A 43 12.75 -6.53 -0.57
N VAL A 44 13.06 -6.02 0.61
CA VAL A 44 12.07 -5.67 1.63
C VAL A 44 12.00 -4.15 1.71
N LEU A 45 10.79 -3.63 1.55
CA LEU A 45 10.48 -2.21 1.52
C LEU A 45 9.83 -1.80 2.85
N SER A 46 10.19 -0.63 3.37
CA SER A 46 9.49 0.05 4.46
C SER A 46 8.66 1.18 3.86
N CYS A 47 7.34 1.09 3.93
CA CYS A 47 6.44 1.98 3.22
C CYS A 47 5.61 2.83 4.18
N GLN A 48 5.39 4.08 3.77
CA GLN A 48 4.39 4.99 4.32
C GLN A 48 3.46 5.39 3.18
N GLU A 49 2.15 5.35 3.42
CA GLU A 49 1.17 5.56 2.37
C GLU A 49 0.09 6.53 2.81
N THR A 50 -0.38 7.31 1.84
CA THR A 50 -1.49 8.24 1.95
C THR A 50 -2.58 7.81 0.99
N ILE A 51 -3.75 7.49 1.52
CA ILE A 51 -4.91 7.02 0.77
C ILE A 51 -6.02 8.07 0.85
N ASN A 52 -6.25 8.79 -0.24
CA ASN A 52 -7.33 9.79 -0.32
C ASN A 52 -8.58 9.15 -0.92
N ILE A 53 -9.65 9.07 -0.12
CA ILE A 53 -10.97 8.61 -0.54
C ILE A 53 -11.85 9.82 -0.82
N PHE A 54 -12.24 9.99 -2.08
CA PHE A 54 -12.97 11.17 -2.54
C PHE A 54 -14.30 11.33 -1.80
N GLY A 55 -14.53 12.55 -1.29
CA GLY A 55 -15.72 12.90 -0.53
C GLY A 55 -15.74 12.42 0.93
N SER A 56 -14.74 11.66 1.38
CA SER A 56 -14.70 11.10 2.73
C SER A 56 -13.53 11.65 3.56
N GLY A 57 -12.31 11.55 3.05
CA GLY A 57 -11.12 11.94 3.78
C GLY A 57 -9.89 11.11 3.39
N THR A 58 -8.89 11.14 4.25
CA THR A 58 -7.59 10.50 3.99
C THR A 58 -7.27 9.48 5.06
N ILE A 59 -6.66 8.36 4.70
CA ILE A 59 -6.17 7.32 5.61
C ILE A 59 -4.65 7.26 5.45
N PHE A 60 -3.94 7.15 6.56
CA PHE A 60 -2.49 6.97 6.59
C PHE A 60 -2.15 5.54 7.01
N THR A 61 -1.26 4.90 6.26
CA THR A 61 -0.81 3.54 6.55
C THR A 61 0.71 3.44 6.56
N GLU A 62 1.24 2.48 7.33
CA GLU A 62 2.66 2.19 7.38
C GLU A 62 2.89 0.67 7.50
N GLY A 63 3.98 0.17 6.92
CA GLY A 63 4.35 -1.22 7.10
C GLY A 63 5.52 -1.66 6.25
N LYS A 64 5.83 -2.96 6.32
CA LYS A 64 6.85 -3.58 5.48
C LYS A 64 6.20 -4.40 4.38
N ILE A 65 6.76 -4.31 3.18
CA ILE A 65 6.35 -5.10 2.01
C ILE A 65 7.55 -5.96 1.58
N ASP A 66 7.39 -7.27 1.61
CA ASP A 66 8.37 -8.20 1.03
C ASP A 66 8.05 -8.38 -0.46
N GLN A 67 8.85 -7.78 -1.34
CA GLN A 67 8.64 -7.82 -2.79
C GLN A 67 8.57 -9.27 -3.31
N GLY A 68 9.40 -10.17 -2.78
CA GLY A 68 9.44 -11.56 -3.21
C GLY A 68 8.18 -12.34 -2.81
N ARG A 69 7.47 -11.91 -1.76
CA ARG A 69 6.15 -12.44 -1.40
C ARG A 69 5.04 -11.79 -2.21
N PHE A 70 5.09 -10.47 -2.34
CA PHE A 70 4.07 -9.68 -3.02
C PHE A 70 3.91 -10.10 -4.49
N GLU A 71 5.02 -10.31 -5.21
CA GLU A 71 5.01 -10.82 -6.59
C GLU A 71 4.47 -12.26 -6.75
N ARG A 72 4.32 -13.00 -5.64
CA ARG A 72 3.81 -14.39 -5.62
C ARG A 72 2.33 -14.45 -5.18
N PRO A 73 1.51 -13.55 -5.71
CA PRO A 73 0.18 -13.14 -5.19
C PRO A 73 -0.07 -13.33 -3.69
N LYS A 74 0.93 -13.09 -2.84
CA LYS A 74 0.71 -13.11 -1.39
C LYS A 74 0.26 -11.74 -0.92
N PHE A 75 -0.57 -11.73 0.12
CA PHE A 75 -0.99 -10.50 0.74
C PHE A 75 0.13 -9.95 1.63
N GLU A 76 0.30 -8.64 1.60
CA GLU A 76 1.10 -7.88 2.56
C GLU A 76 0.17 -7.05 3.45
N LYS A 77 0.60 -6.79 4.68
CA LYS A 77 -0.22 -6.09 5.69
C LYS A 77 0.46 -4.83 6.15
N LEU A 78 -0.26 -3.72 6.07
CA LEU A 78 0.15 -2.44 6.60
C LEU A 78 -0.82 -2.03 7.71
N LYS A 79 -0.30 -1.29 8.68
CA LYS A 79 -1.07 -0.76 9.80
C LYS A 79 -1.66 0.59 9.39
N ILE A 80 -2.93 0.80 9.67
CA ILE A 80 -3.52 2.15 9.61
C ILE A 80 -3.07 2.91 10.86
N THR A 81 -2.34 4.00 10.65
CA THR A 81 -1.72 4.79 11.71
C THR A 81 -2.61 5.93 12.15
N ASP A 82 -3.31 6.58 11.22
CA ASP A 82 -4.26 7.66 11.48
C ASP A 82 -5.09 7.97 10.21
N GLY A 83 -5.84 9.07 10.23
CA GLY A 83 -6.49 9.64 9.06
C GLY A 83 -6.91 11.10 9.26
N ASN A 84 -7.55 11.66 8.24
CA ASN A 84 -8.16 12.99 8.24
C ASN A 84 -9.63 12.91 7.80
N GLY A 85 -10.41 13.94 8.14
CA GLY A 85 -11.84 13.98 7.83
C GLY A 85 -12.60 12.95 8.66
N ILE A 86 -13.43 12.11 8.01
CA ILE A 86 -14.17 11.05 8.73
C ILE A 86 -13.25 9.97 9.35
N TYR A 87 -11.98 9.92 8.94
CA TYR A 87 -10.99 8.95 9.41
C TYR A 87 -10.06 9.51 10.49
N THR A 88 -10.35 10.69 11.04
CA THR A 88 -9.52 11.26 12.13
C THR A 88 -9.48 10.31 13.32
N GLY A 89 -8.27 9.92 13.77
CA GLY A 89 -8.06 8.97 14.86
C GLY A 89 -8.22 7.50 14.46
N ALA A 90 -8.44 7.19 13.18
CA ALA A 90 -8.67 5.84 12.72
C ALA A 90 -7.46 4.92 12.97
N LYS A 91 -7.74 3.66 13.30
CA LYS A 91 -6.75 2.58 13.42
C LYS A 91 -7.21 1.36 12.64
N GLY A 92 -6.32 0.40 12.40
CA GLY A 92 -6.69 -0.84 11.75
C GLY A 92 -5.60 -1.42 10.87
N THR A 93 -6.01 -2.10 9.80
CA THR A 93 -5.09 -2.80 8.91
C THR A 93 -5.54 -2.65 7.47
N GLU A 94 -4.58 -2.34 6.61
CA GLU A 94 -4.67 -2.49 5.17
C GLU A 94 -4.04 -3.83 4.76
N THR A 95 -4.70 -4.53 3.84
CA THR A 95 -4.18 -5.73 3.20
C THR A 95 -4.10 -5.49 1.70
N ILE A 96 -2.90 -5.62 1.14
CA ILE A 96 -2.65 -5.41 -0.29
C ILE A 96 -2.25 -6.74 -0.90
N THR A 97 -2.88 -7.13 -2.01
CA THR A 97 -2.56 -8.37 -2.73
C THR A 97 -2.34 -8.06 -4.20
N GLN A 98 -1.16 -8.36 -4.72
CA GLN A 98 -0.88 -8.27 -6.16
C GLN A 98 -1.83 -9.20 -6.92
N THR A 99 -2.47 -8.70 -7.96
CA THR A 99 -3.32 -9.53 -8.82
C THR A 99 -2.46 -10.32 -9.82
N ARG A 100 -3.09 -11.08 -10.73
CA ARG A 100 -2.38 -11.71 -11.85
C ARG A 100 -1.76 -10.69 -12.82
N PHE A 101 -2.20 -9.43 -12.77
CA PHE A 101 -1.65 -8.35 -13.57
C PHE A 101 -0.63 -7.58 -12.72
N PRO A 102 0.61 -7.39 -13.20
CA PRO A 102 1.72 -6.83 -12.41
C PRO A 102 1.53 -5.35 -12.04
N ASP A 103 0.63 -4.65 -12.72
CA ASP A 103 0.28 -3.24 -12.50
C ASP A 103 -0.98 -3.06 -11.64
N GLN A 104 -1.58 -4.14 -11.15
CA GLN A 104 -2.84 -4.10 -10.39
C GLN A 104 -2.75 -4.86 -9.09
N ALA A 105 -3.27 -4.25 -8.01
CA ALA A 105 -3.42 -4.85 -6.70
C ALA A 105 -4.86 -4.71 -6.20
N ARG A 106 -5.31 -5.68 -5.40
CA ARG A 106 -6.52 -5.58 -4.59
C ARG A 106 -6.14 -5.03 -3.21
N ILE A 107 -6.86 -4.01 -2.77
CA ILE A 107 -6.70 -3.40 -1.45
C ILE A 107 -7.96 -3.67 -0.64
N GLU A 108 -7.77 -4.18 0.58
CA GLU A 108 -8.81 -4.35 1.57
C GLU A 108 -8.44 -3.63 2.85
N MET A 109 -9.32 -2.76 3.35
CA MET A 109 -9.09 -2.00 4.57
C MET A 109 -10.08 -2.41 5.65
N LYS A 110 -9.57 -2.70 6.84
CA LYS A 110 -10.36 -2.85 8.07
C LYS A 110 -10.07 -1.66 8.95
N VAL A 111 -11.00 -0.71 8.97
CA VAL A 111 -10.89 0.54 9.69
C VAL A 111 -11.72 0.48 10.97
N SER A 112 -11.13 0.91 12.08
CA SER A 112 -11.79 1.18 13.35
C SER A 112 -11.75 2.69 13.60
N LEU A 113 -12.92 3.30 13.69
CA LEU A 113 -13.08 4.72 14.01
C LEU A 113 -13.16 4.90 15.54
N PRO A 114 -12.73 6.06 16.07
CA PRO A 114 -12.84 6.39 17.49
C PRO A 114 -14.29 6.41 18.01
#